data_AF-A0A850H099-F1
#
_entry.id   AF-A0A850H099-F1
#
_cell.length_a   1.000
_cell.length_b   1.000
_cell.length_c   1.000
_cell.angle_alpha   90.00
_cell.angle_beta   90.00
_cell.angle_gamma   90.00
#
_symmetry.space_group_name_H-M   'P 1'
#
loop_
_entity.id
_entity.type
_entity.pdbx_description
1 polymer ?
#
loop_
_entity_poly.entity_id
_entity_poly.type
_entity_poly.pdbx_seq_one_letter_code
_entity_poly.pdbx_strand_id
1 'polypeptide(L)'
;MRRAHFLGFFAALLLSACHGDEVRMAALDAYDLSDMAVVNRLAIDLTAEEAGALKTYAIHHLATSAAFCGDVLVDKSGRTPETIGEAIDFTLEREARLAAERKGRDLSQFSPVARYRIALDKLIDARDTAINDREELLIAQEMGLLNATHNTVELDKLITRLEAQIAELRANPPA
;
A
#
# COMPACT_ATOMS: atom_id res chain seq x y z
N MET A 1 -37.43 51.77 20.18
CA MET A 1 -37.27 51.65 18.72
C MET A 1 -35.77 51.72 18.45
N ARG A 2 -35.04 50.77 17.84
CA ARG A 2 -35.32 49.70 16.87
C ARG A 2 -34.42 48.48 17.17
N ARG A 3 -34.95 47.28 16.93
CA ARG A 3 -34.23 46.01 16.80
C ARG A 3 -33.64 45.91 15.38
N ALA A 4 -32.48 45.27 15.22
CA ALA A 4 -31.95 44.65 13.98
C ALA A 4 -30.51 44.17 14.23
N HIS A 5 -29.97 43.04 13.76
CA HIS A 5 -30.44 41.76 13.24
C HIS A 5 -29.21 40.83 13.36
N PHE A 6 -29.41 39.62 13.88
CA PHE A 6 -28.48 38.49 13.76
C PHE A 6 -28.52 37.96 12.32
N LEU A 7 -27.41 37.98 11.59
CA LEU A 7 -27.16 37.22 10.36
C LEU A 7 -25.64 37.30 10.14
N GLY A 8 -24.83 36.25 10.33
CA GLY A 8 -24.96 34.93 9.74
C GLY A 8 -23.92 34.81 8.64
N PHE A 9 -22.68 34.47 8.98
CA PHE A 9 -21.63 34.18 8.00
C PHE A 9 -20.79 33.00 8.51
N PHE A 10 -21.35 31.80 8.36
CA PHE A 10 -20.69 30.53 8.64
C PHE A 10 -21.01 29.59 7.48
N ALA A 11 -20.35 29.81 6.33
CA ALA A 11 -20.46 28.93 5.17
C ALA A 11 -19.30 29.19 4.19
N ALA A 12 -18.13 28.57 4.41
CA ALA A 12 -17.07 28.49 3.39
C ALA A 12 -16.00 27.41 3.68
N LEU A 13 -16.36 26.19 4.11
CA LEU A 13 -15.37 25.12 4.39
C LEU A 13 -15.79 23.71 3.91
N LEU A 14 -16.46 23.57 2.77
CA LEU A 14 -16.94 22.24 2.29
C LEU A 14 -16.76 21.99 0.78
N LEU A 15 -15.65 22.42 0.15
CA LEU A 15 -15.40 22.14 -1.28
C LEU A 15 -13.96 21.71 -1.59
N SER A 16 -13.44 20.69 -0.91
CA SER A 16 -12.16 20.07 -1.31
C SER A 16 -12.11 18.55 -1.21
N ALA A 17 -13.26 17.87 -1.21
CA ALA A 17 -13.34 16.41 -0.99
C ALA A 17 -13.71 15.58 -2.24
N CYS A 18 -13.52 16.08 -3.46
CA CYS A 18 -13.95 15.37 -4.68
C CYS A 18 -12.83 15.08 -5.70
N HIS A 19 -11.54 15.17 -5.34
CA HIS A 19 -10.46 14.92 -6.33
C HIS A 19 -10.09 13.44 -6.48
N GLY A 20 -10.32 12.60 -5.47
CA GLY A 20 -9.98 11.17 -5.54
C GLY A 20 -10.94 10.31 -6.38
N ASP A 21 -12.20 10.74 -6.55
CA ASP A 21 -13.21 9.96 -7.28
C ASP A 21 -12.92 9.85 -8.77
N GLU A 22 -12.25 10.84 -9.38
CA GLU A 22 -11.99 10.87 -10.83
C GLU A 22 -11.02 9.75 -11.25
N VAL A 23 -9.94 9.55 -10.49
CA VAL A 23 -8.98 8.46 -10.76
C VAL A 23 -9.61 7.10 -10.55
N ARG A 24 -10.38 6.92 -9.46
CA ARG A 24 -11.04 5.64 -9.18
C ARG A 24 -12.05 5.24 -10.25
N MET A 25 -12.76 6.21 -10.84
CA MET A 25 -13.74 5.96 -11.91
C MET A 25 -13.12 5.73 -13.29
N ALA A 26 -11.82 6.00 -13.45
CA ALA A 26 -11.17 5.88 -14.74
C ALA A 26 -11.08 4.41 -15.18
N ALA A 27 -11.34 4.18 -16.48
CA ALA A 27 -11.30 2.85 -17.07
C ALA A 27 -9.88 2.28 -17.01
N LEU A 28 -9.76 1.01 -16.67
CA LEU A 28 -8.48 0.36 -16.45
C LEU A 28 -7.65 0.27 -17.75
N ASP A 29 -8.32 0.08 -18.88
CA ASP A 29 -7.72 -0.03 -20.22
C ASP A 29 -7.33 1.33 -20.84
N ALA A 30 -7.72 2.44 -20.21
CA ALA A 30 -7.32 3.78 -20.63
C ALA A 30 -5.84 4.08 -20.32
N TYR A 31 -5.19 3.25 -19.52
CA TYR A 31 -3.81 3.44 -19.06
C TYR A 31 -2.95 2.21 -19.34
N ASP A 32 -1.70 2.44 -19.72
CA ASP A 32 -0.69 1.39 -19.74
C ASP A 32 -0.16 1.16 -18.31
N LEU A 33 -0.81 0.25 -17.58
CA LEU A 33 -0.41 -0.11 -16.23
C LEU A 33 0.86 -0.97 -16.16
N SER A 34 1.45 -1.34 -17.30
CA SER A 34 2.79 -1.94 -17.32
C SER A 34 3.91 -0.91 -17.18
N ASP A 35 3.61 0.38 -17.45
CA ASP A 35 4.51 1.50 -17.21
C ASP A 35 4.33 2.03 -15.77
N MET A 36 5.32 1.78 -14.92
CA MET A 36 5.29 2.26 -13.53
C MET A 36 5.30 3.79 -13.41
N ALA A 37 5.73 4.54 -14.43
CA ALA A 37 5.57 5.99 -14.42
C ALA A 37 4.09 6.41 -14.51
N VAL A 38 3.28 5.67 -15.28
CA VAL A 38 1.81 5.87 -15.35
C VAL A 38 1.17 5.52 -14.02
N VAL A 39 1.53 4.37 -13.44
CA VAL A 39 1.02 3.92 -12.14
C VAL A 39 1.35 4.92 -11.03
N ASN A 40 2.60 5.39 -10.96
CA ASN A 40 3.02 6.38 -9.96
C ASN A 40 2.29 7.72 -10.11
N ARG A 41 2.01 8.15 -11.34
CA ARG A 41 1.23 9.37 -11.58
C ARG A 41 -0.21 9.23 -11.08
N LEU A 42 -0.87 8.11 -11.38
CA LEU A 42 -2.23 7.85 -10.90
C LEU A 42 -2.29 7.75 -9.37
N ALA A 43 -1.23 7.21 -8.75
CA ALA A 43 -1.14 7.06 -7.31
C ALA A 43 -1.04 8.39 -6.52
N ILE A 44 -0.69 9.51 -7.17
CA ILE A 44 -0.56 10.82 -6.50
C ILE A 44 -1.91 11.31 -5.96
N ASP A 45 -3.00 11.02 -6.67
CA ASP A 45 -4.35 11.49 -6.32
C ASP A 45 -5.13 10.49 -5.45
N LEU A 46 -4.48 9.41 -5.02
CA LEU A 46 -5.04 8.36 -4.17
C LEU A 46 -4.55 8.48 -2.72
N THR A 47 -5.27 7.85 -1.79
CA THR A 47 -4.73 7.66 -0.43
C THR A 47 -3.52 6.73 -0.46
N ALA A 48 -2.65 6.78 0.56
CA ALA A 48 -1.45 5.93 0.62
C ALA A 48 -1.78 4.42 0.52
N GLU A 49 -2.86 3.98 1.15
CA GLU A 49 -3.33 2.59 1.10
C GLU A 49 -3.76 2.19 -0.33
N GLU A 50 -4.55 3.04 -0.99
CA GLU A 50 -5.00 2.81 -2.37
C GLU A 50 -3.85 2.89 -3.38
N ALA A 51 -2.92 3.83 -3.19
CA ALA A 51 -1.70 3.95 -3.98
C ALA A 51 -0.85 2.67 -3.88
N GLY A 52 -0.71 2.12 -2.67
CA GLY A 52 -0.06 0.82 -2.44
C GLY A 52 -0.78 -0.31 -3.16
N ALA A 53 -2.10 -0.40 -3.01
CA ALA A 53 -2.92 -1.42 -3.67
C ALA A 53 -2.84 -1.33 -5.21
N LEU A 54 -2.86 -0.13 -5.79
CA LEU A 54 -2.73 0.06 -7.24
C LEU A 54 -1.36 -0.40 -7.75
N LYS A 55 -0.27 -0.10 -7.01
CA LYS A 55 1.07 -0.59 -7.34
C LYS A 55 1.14 -2.11 -7.25
N THR A 56 0.59 -2.70 -6.18
CA THR A 56 0.52 -4.17 -6.03
C THR A 56 -0.27 -4.81 -7.16
N TYR A 57 -1.40 -4.20 -7.58
CA TYR A 57 -2.15 -4.65 -8.74
C TYR A 57 -1.27 -4.68 -10.00
N ALA A 58 -0.65 -3.56 -10.33
CA ALA A 58 0.17 -3.41 -11.54
C ALA A 58 1.37 -4.37 -11.56
N ILE A 59 2.01 -4.58 -10.41
CA ILE A 59 3.20 -5.43 -10.31
C ILE A 59 2.84 -6.91 -10.25
N HIS A 60 1.83 -7.32 -9.48
CA HIS A 60 1.61 -8.73 -9.16
C HIS A 60 0.39 -9.35 -9.82
N HIS A 61 -0.60 -8.56 -10.22
CA HIS A 61 -1.89 -9.07 -10.70
C HIS A 61 -2.22 -8.68 -12.13
N LEU A 62 -1.48 -7.73 -12.71
CA LEU A 62 -1.52 -7.47 -14.13
C LEU A 62 -0.79 -8.59 -14.88
N ALA A 63 -1.50 -9.29 -15.77
CA ALA A 63 -0.99 -10.45 -16.48
C ALA A 63 0.25 -10.16 -17.36
N THR A 64 0.44 -8.90 -17.76
CA THR A 64 1.58 -8.46 -18.57
C THR A 64 2.81 -8.10 -17.74
N SER A 65 2.71 -8.07 -16.40
CA SER A 65 3.84 -7.77 -15.53
C SER A 65 4.85 -8.91 -15.50
N ALA A 66 6.14 -8.56 -15.46
CA ALA A 66 7.22 -9.52 -15.26
C ALA A 66 7.16 -10.23 -13.88
N ALA A 67 6.48 -9.63 -12.90
CA ALA A 67 6.31 -10.16 -11.55
C ALA A 67 4.88 -10.70 -11.30
N PHE A 68 4.16 -11.04 -12.39
CA PHE A 68 2.80 -11.61 -12.30
C PHE A 68 2.79 -12.86 -11.43
N CYS A 69 1.87 -12.91 -10.47
CA CYS A 69 1.80 -13.98 -9.48
C CYS A 69 1.19 -15.30 -9.99
N GLY A 70 0.68 -15.32 -11.23
CA GLY A 70 0.02 -16.48 -11.84
C GLY A 70 -1.51 -16.47 -11.72
N ASP A 71 -2.08 -15.60 -10.89
CA ASP A 71 -3.52 -15.48 -10.67
C ASP A 71 -4.01 -14.07 -11.08
N VAL A 72 -4.99 -14.02 -12.00
CA VAL A 72 -5.71 -12.79 -12.31
C VAL A 72 -6.64 -12.43 -11.16
N LEU A 73 -6.70 -11.15 -10.79
CA LEU A 73 -7.65 -10.66 -9.80
C LEU A 73 -9.06 -10.67 -10.34
N VAL A 74 -9.95 -11.34 -9.61
CA VAL A 74 -11.38 -11.40 -9.89
C VAL A 74 -12.18 -11.24 -8.59
N ASP A 75 -13.40 -10.73 -8.71
CA ASP A 75 -14.35 -10.71 -7.60
C ASP A 75 -14.94 -12.10 -7.30
N LYS A 76 -15.87 -12.16 -6.34
CA LYS A 76 -16.57 -13.39 -5.94
C LYS A 76 -17.41 -14.02 -7.05
N SER A 77 -17.76 -13.26 -8.08
CA SER A 77 -18.51 -13.74 -9.26
C SER A 77 -17.59 -14.15 -10.42
N GLY A 78 -16.28 -13.98 -10.28
CA GLY A 78 -15.29 -14.29 -11.31
C GLY A 78 -15.08 -13.17 -12.33
N ARG A 79 -15.57 -11.96 -12.05
CA ARG A 79 -15.40 -10.79 -12.93
C ARG A 79 -14.06 -10.11 -12.68
N THR A 80 -13.40 -9.66 -13.74
CA THR A 80 -12.17 -8.85 -13.68
C THR A 80 -12.49 -7.38 -13.43
N PRO A 81 -11.57 -6.59 -12.83
CA PRO A 81 -11.80 -5.17 -12.61
C PRO A 81 -11.85 -4.41 -13.95
N GLU A 82 -12.79 -3.48 -14.07
CA GLU A 82 -12.97 -2.63 -15.26
C GLU A 82 -12.45 -1.19 -15.03
N THR A 83 -12.35 -0.77 -13.77
CA THR A 83 -11.83 0.55 -13.38
C THR A 83 -10.63 0.43 -12.45
N ILE A 84 -9.90 1.54 -12.31
CA ILE A 84 -8.81 1.67 -11.34
C ILE A 84 -9.31 1.41 -9.91
N GLY A 85 -10.48 1.95 -9.54
CA GLY A 85 -11.09 1.74 -8.23
C GLY A 85 -11.40 0.27 -7.96
N GLU A 86 -11.93 -0.45 -8.94
CA GLU A 86 -12.20 -1.89 -8.79
C GLU A 86 -10.92 -2.71 -8.66
N ALA A 87 -9.87 -2.36 -9.42
CA ALA A 87 -8.57 -3.03 -9.32
C ALA A 87 -7.96 -2.85 -7.93
N ILE A 88 -8.08 -1.65 -7.35
CA ILE A 88 -7.67 -1.34 -5.97
C ILE A 88 -8.48 -2.19 -4.98
N ASP A 89 -9.81 -2.17 -5.08
CA ASP A 89 -10.69 -2.86 -4.14
C ASP A 89 -10.45 -4.38 -4.16
N PHE A 90 -10.29 -4.96 -5.35
CA PHE A 90 -10.02 -6.39 -5.49
C PHE A 90 -8.65 -6.76 -4.91
N THR A 91 -7.66 -5.89 -5.06
CA THR A 91 -6.31 -6.08 -4.49
C THR A 91 -6.36 -6.03 -2.97
N LEU A 92 -7.05 -5.03 -2.41
CA LEU A 92 -7.24 -4.91 -0.95
C LEU A 92 -7.97 -6.14 -0.38
N GLU A 93 -9.04 -6.60 -1.03
CA GLU A 93 -9.77 -7.80 -0.60
C GLU A 93 -8.86 -9.05 -0.66
N ARG A 94 -8.09 -9.23 -1.74
CA ARG A 94 -7.16 -10.36 -1.88
C ARG A 94 -6.08 -10.33 -0.80
N GLU A 95 -5.44 -9.19 -0.57
CA GLU A 95 -4.39 -9.05 0.44
C GLU A 95 -4.94 -9.24 1.85
N ALA A 96 -6.13 -8.70 2.15
CA ALA A 96 -6.80 -8.92 3.42
C ALA A 96 -7.11 -10.41 3.64
N ARG A 97 -7.58 -11.12 2.60
CA ARG A 97 -7.81 -12.57 2.65
C ARG A 97 -6.51 -13.34 2.87
N LEU A 98 -5.46 -13.06 2.11
CA LEU A 98 -4.15 -13.69 2.27
C LEU A 98 -3.56 -13.40 3.66
N ALA A 99 -3.73 -12.18 4.19
CA ALA A 99 -3.33 -11.83 5.54
C ALA A 99 -4.12 -12.62 6.60
N ALA A 100 -5.44 -12.78 6.43
CA ALA A 100 -6.28 -13.58 7.31
C ALA A 100 -5.88 -15.06 7.28
N GLU A 101 -5.64 -15.63 6.10
CA GLU A 101 -5.12 -16.99 5.94
C GLU A 101 -3.75 -17.15 6.60
N ARG A 102 -2.85 -16.18 6.46
CA ARG A 102 -1.53 -16.17 7.12
C ARG A 102 -1.67 -16.10 8.64
N LYS A 103 -2.63 -15.34 9.17
CA LYS A 103 -2.91 -15.22 10.62
C LYS A 103 -3.55 -16.49 11.22
N GLY A 104 -4.39 -17.19 10.44
CA GLY A 104 -5.08 -18.40 10.88
C GLY A 104 -4.25 -19.69 10.77
N ARG A 105 -3.07 -19.64 10.12
CA ARG A 105 -2.18 -20.80 9.97
C ARG A 105 -1.46 -21.11 11.28
N ASP A 106 -1.72 -22.29 11.83
CA ASP A 106 -0.84 -22.86 12.84
C ASP A 106 0.51 -23.18 12.21
N LEU A 107 1.54 -22.40 12.59
CA LEU A 107 2.88 -22.55 12.06
C LEU A 107 3.46 -23.94 12.38
N SER A 108 2.97 -24.63 13.42
CA SER A 108 3.42 -25.98 13.79
C SER A 108 3.18 -27.03 12.70
N GLN A 109 2.23 -26.78 11.79
CA GLN A 109 1.89 -27.66 10.66
C GLN A 109 2.91 -27.58 9.51
N PHE A 110 3.76 -26.56 9.49
CA PHE A 110 4.77 -26.36 8.45
C PHE A 110 6.09 -27.04 8.81
N SER A 111 6.79 -27.55 7.80
CA SER A 111 8.15 -28.06 7.98
C SER A 111 9.06 -26.97 8.58
N PRO A 112 10.14 -27.33 9.29
CA PRO A 112 11.11 -26.35 9.81
C PRO A 112 11.60 -25.37 8.73
N VAL A 113 11.88 -25.87 7.53
CA VAL A 113 12.30 -25.06 6.37
C VAL A 113 11.20 -24.08 5.95
N ALA A 114 9.94 -24.52 5.89
CA ALA A 114 8.83 -23.63 5.52
C ALA A 114 8.58 -22.55 6.59
N ARG A 115 8.66 -22.90 7.88
CA ARG A 115 8.56 -21.92 8.99
C ARG A 115 9.68 -20.87 8.91
N TYR A 116 10.91 -21.31 8.64
CA TYR A 116 12.06 -20.43 8.46
C TYR A 116 11.81 -19.42 7.31
N ARG A 117 11.34 -19.89 6.15
CA ARG A 117 11.02 -19.02 5.01
C ARG A 117 9.94 -18.00 5.37
N ILE A 118 8.84 -18.44 5.99
CA ILE A 118 7.76 -17.55 6.41
C ILE A 118 8.27 -16.48 7.40
N ALA A 119 9.15 -16.85 8.34
CA ALA A 119 9.73 -15.90 9.28
C ALA A 119 10.66 -14.90 8.58
N LEU A 120 11.47 -15.36 7.63
CA LEU A 120 12.38 -14.53 6.86
C LEU A 120 11.62 -13.54 5.98
N ASP A 121 10.60 -14.01 5.24
CA ASP A 121 9.78 -13.18 4.36
C ASP A 121 9.10 -12.05 5.17
N LYS A 122 8.52 -12.38 6.34
CA LYS A 122 7.91 -11.37 7.22
C LYS A 122 8.88 -10.28 7.66
N LEU A 123 10.13 -10.63 7.94
CA LEU A 123 11.13 -9.65 8.34
C LEU A 123 11.58 -8.76 7.17
N ILE A 124 11.69 -9.36 5.97
CA ILE A 124 12.01 -8.64 4.74
C ILE A 124 10.88 -7.66 4.40
N ASP A 125 9.63 -8.11 4.38
CA ASP A 125 8.46 -7.27 4.09
C ASP A 125 8.36 -6.08 5.07
N ALA A 126 8.59 -6.35 6.36
CA ALA A 126 8.60 -5.30 7.38
C ALA A 126 9.72 -4.28 7.17
N ARG A 127 10.91 -4.74 6.73
CA ARG A 127 12.04 -3.85 6.44
C ARG A 127 11.75 -2.99 5.22
N ASP A 128 11.24 -3.58 4.15
CA ASP A 128 10.97 -2.88 2.90
C ASP A 128 9.85 -1.84 3.08
N THR A 129 8.84 -2.16 3.91
CA THR A 129 7.83 -1.18 4.34
C THR A 129 8.46 -0.01 5.08
N ALA A 130 9.32 -0.27 6.06
CA ALA A 130 9.98 0.79 6.84
C ALA A 130 10.93 1.66 5.98
N ILE A 131 11.56 1.09 4.95
CA ILE A 131 12.36 1.84 3.96
C ILE A 131 11.45 2.76 3.14
N ASN A 132 10.34 2.25 2.61
CA ASN A 132 9.40 3.04 1.81
C ASN A 132 8.82 4.21 2.63
N ASP A 133 8.35 3.94 3.86
CA ASP A 133 7.83 4.98 4.76
C ASP A 133 8.88 6.07 5.03
N ARG A 134 10.15 5.66 5.16
CA ARG A 134 11.26 6.60 5.37
C ARG A 134 11.51 7.46 4.15
N GLU A 135 11.51 6.86 2.95
CA GLU A 135 11.70 7.59 1.69
C GLU A 135 10.59 8.61 1.47
N GLU A 136 9.33 8.23 1.73
CA GLU A 136 8.19 9.15 1.65
C GLU A 136 8.34 10.35 2.60
N LEU A 137 8.78 10.11 3.84
CA LEU A 137 9.03 11.19 4.79
C LEU A 137 10.19 12.11 4.37
N LEU A 138 11.25 11.55 3.77
CA LEU A 138 12.38 12.35 3.28
C LEU A 138 11.95 13.24 2.11
N ILE A 139 11.20 12.70 1.15
CA ILE A 139 10.64 13.48 0.04
C ILE A 139 9.75 14.61 0.58
N ALA A 140 8.85 14.32 1.52
CA ALA A 140 7.99 15.34 2.13
C ALA A 140 8.79 16.41 2.88
N GLN A 141 9.89 16.05 3.52
CA GLN A 141 10.80 16.99 4.19
C GLN A 141 11.55 17.88 3.21
N GLU A 142 12.07 17.33 2.11
CA GLU A 142 12.74 18.09 1.04
C GLU A 142 11.79 19.08 0.36
N MET A 143 10.53 18.69 0.20
CA MET A 143 9.47 19.56 -0.33
C MET A 143 8.96 20.61 0.70
N GLY A 144 9.46 20.58 1.94
CA GLY A 144 9.05 21.50 3.00
C GLY A 144 7.62 21.27 3.52
N LEU A 145 7.04 20.11 3.25
CA LEU A 145 5.66 19.76 3.63
C LEU A 145 5.55 19.31 5.09
N LEU A 146 6.62 18.73 5.64
CA LEU A 146 6.65 18.16 6.99
C LEU A 146 8.02 18.36 7.65
N ASN A 147 8.03 18.56 8.98
CA ASN A 147 9.24 18.41 9.79
C ASN A 147 9.19 17.07 10.52
N ALA A 148 9.67 16.02 9.85
CA ALA A 148 9.54 14.63 10.29
C ALA A 148 10.85 14.03 10.84
N THR A 149 11.82 14.86 11.23
CA THR A 149 13.17 14.42 11.65
C THR A 149 13.17 13.35 12.75
N HIS A 150 12.22 13.39 13.70
CA HIS A 150 12.11 12.36 14.73
C HIS A 150 11.64 11.01 14.15
N ASN A 151 10.66 11.04 13.24
CA ASN A 151 10.09 9.84 12.64
C ASN A 151 11.08 9.13 11.73
N THR A 152 11.90 9.88 10.98
CA THR A 152 12.94 9.30 10.12
C THR A 152 14.03 8.59 10.94
N VAL A 153 14.43 9.16 12.08
CA VAL A 153 15.38 8.52 13.02
C VAL A 153 14.82 7.23 13.63
N GLU A 154 13.53 7.20 13.98
CA GLU A 154 12.90 5.98 14.50
C GLU A 154 12.79 4.89 13.42
N LEU A 155 12.48 5.25 12.17
CA LEU A 155 12.50 4.31 11.04
C LEU A 155 13.91 3.77 10.77
N ASP A 156 14.95 4.62 10.83
CA ASP A 156 16.36 4.18 10.70
C ASP A 156 16.73 3.11 11.75
N LYS A 157 16.32 3.32 13.00
CA LYS A 157 16.53 2.34 14.08
C LYS A 157 15.75 1.05 13.84
N LEU A 158 14.53 1.15 13.33
CA LEU A 158 13.70 -0.01 13.00
C LEU A 158 14.33 -0.83 11.87
N ILE A 159 14.75 -0.18 10.78
CA ILE A 159 15.43 -0.82 9.64
C ILE A 159 16.68 -1.57 10.13
N THR A 160 17.54 -0.90 10.91
CA THR A 160 18.76 -1.52 11.46
C THR A 160 18.43 -2.76 12.31
N ARG A 161 17.37 -2.70 13.12
CA ARG A 161 16.93 -3.85 13.94
C ARG A 161 16.42 -5.00 13.08
N LEU A 162 15.62 -4.73 12.06
CA LEU A 162 15.09 -5.74 11.15
C LEU A 162 16.22 -6.40 10.35
N GLU A 163 17.20 -5.62 9.88
CA GLU A 163 18.39 -6.16 9.21
C GLU A 163 19.21 -7.09 10.12
N ALA A 164 19.38 -6.73 11.40
CA ALA A 164 20.04 -7.59 12.37
C ALA A 164 19.28 -8.91 12.58
N GLN A 165 17.94 -8.86 12.69
CA GLN A 165 17.10 -10.06 12.82
C GLN A 165 17.15 -10.95 11.56
N ILE A 166 17.15 -10.34 10.37
CA ILE A 166 17.31 -11.05 9.09
C ILE A 166 18.67 -11.75 9.05
N ALA A 167 19.74 -11.06 9.44
CA ALA A 167 21.08 -11.62 9.47
C ALA A 167 21.20 -12.77 10.47
N GLU A 168 20.65 -12.60 11.68
CA GLU A 168 20.62 -13.64 12.71
C GLU A 168 19.84 -14.88 12.25
N LEU A 169 18.69 -14.68 11.63
CA LEU A 169 17.88 -15.78 11.11
C LEU A 169 18.64 -16.53 9.99
N ARG A 170 19.23 -15.79 9.03
CA ARG A 170 20.03 -16.38 7.94
C ARG A 170 21.28 -17.12 8.42
N ALA A 171 21.86 -16.73 9.55
CA ALA A 171 23.00 -17.41 10.14
C ALA A 171 22.62 -18.77 10.77
N ASN A 172 21.33 -19.00 11.04
CA ASN A 172 20.82 -20.20 11.69
C ASN A 172 19.72 -20.88 10.84
N PRO A 173 20.01 -21.31 9.60
CA PRO A 173 19.01 -22.00 8.79
C PRO A 173 18.69 -23.37 9.40
N PRO A 174 17.44 -23.84 9.30
CA PRO A 174 17.09 -25.21 9.68
C PRO A 174 17.84 -26.21 8.79
N ALA A 175 18.23 -27.33 9.39
CA ALA A 175 18.86 -28.46 8.70
C ALA A 175 17.90 -29.15 7.72
#